data_AF-A0A349LIF1-F1
#
_entry.id   AF-A0A349LIF1-F1
#
_cell.length_a   1.000
_cell.length_b   1.000
_cell.length_c   1.000
_cell.angle_alpha   90.00
_cell.angle_beta   90.00
_cell.angle_gamma   90.00
#
_symmetry.space_group_name_H-M   'P 1'
#
loop_
_entity.id
_entity.type
_entity.pdbx_description
1 polymer ?
#
loop_
_entity_poly.entity_id
_entity_poly.type
_entity_poly.pdbx_seq_one_letter_code
_entity_poly.pdbx_strand_id
1 'polypeptide(L)'
;MRRPTNSQPSLLEEAEAFLSLTERELAPRLPAYDVRQRLSQVRSEIEQEGTYRHTEDELLFGAQVAWRNSNRCLGRLPWRSLQILDYRSKSSPESVFRSL
;
A
#
# COMPACT_ATOMS: atom_id res chain seq x y z
N MET A 1 -4.73 22.09 -28.12
CA MET A 1 -3.39 22.11 -27.49
C MET A 1 -3.19 20.81 -26.72
N ARG A 2 -2.11 20.08 -27.06
CA ARG A 2 -1.54 18.83 -26.48
C ARG A 2 -2.50 17.87 -25.75
N ARG A 3 -2.83 16.75 -26.43
CA ARG A 3 -3.30 15.51 -25.76
C ARG A 3 -2.22 15.04 -24.78
N PRO A 4 -2.55 14.67 -23.53
CA PRO A 4 -1.55 14.06 -22.66
C PRO A 4 -1.18 12.69 -23.24
N THR A 5 0.11 12.47 -23.48
CA THR A 5 0.69 11.15 -23.70
C THR A 5 0.67 10.42 -22.36
N ASN A 6 -0.47 9.84 -22.01
CA ASN A 6 -0.64 9.21 -20.70
C ASN A 6 -0.20 7.74 -20.79
N SER A 7 1.11 7.49 -20.75
CA SER A 7 1.62 6.17 -20.39
C SER A 7 1.27 5.96 -18.91
N GLN A 8 0.50 4.92 -18.61
CA GLN A 8 0.25 4.53 -17.22
C GLN A 8 1.60 4.21 -16.55
N PRO A 9 1.81 4.61 -15.28
CA PRO A 9 3.02 4.23 -14.57
C PRO A 9 3.09 2.70 -14.48
N SER A 10 4.31 2.18 -14.54
CA SER A 10 4.59 0.77 -14.28
C SER A 10 4.35 0.44 -12.81
N LEU A 11 4.13 -0.84 -12.51
CA LEU A 11 3.97 -1.32 -11.13
C LEU A 11 5.19 -0.95 -10.25
N LEU A 12 6.40 -0.96 -10.82
CA LEU A 12 7.61 -0.59 -10.12
C LEU A 12 7.63 0.90 -9.78
N GLU A 13 7.23 1.78 -10.71
CA GLU A 13 7.13 3.22 -10.46
C GLU A 13 6.08 3.53 -9.38
N GLU A 14 4.94 2.84 -9.40
CA GLU A 14 3.91 2.97 -8.36
C GLU A 14 4.42 2.48 -7.00
N ALA A 15 5.14 1.36 -6.96
CA ALA A 15 5.73 0.81 -5.74
C ALA A 15 6.82 1.74 -5.16
N GLU A 16 7.69 2.29 -6.01
CA GLU A 16 8.71 3.28 -5.61
C GLU A 16 8.07 4.54 -5.02
N ALA A 17 7.00 5.04 -5.65
CA ALA A 17 6.25 6.18 -5.14
C ALA A 17 5.58 5.89 -3.77
N PHE A 18 5.00 4.71 -3.61
CA PHE A 18 4.44 4.26 -2.33
C PHE A 18 5.53 4.14 -1.25
N LEU A 19 6.65 3.49 -1.55
CA LEU A 19 7.73 3.30 -0.57
C LEU A 19 8.39 4.64 -0.17
N SER A 20 8.52 5.59 -1.10
CA SER A 20 8.96 6.96 -0.79
C SER A 20 8.00 7.67 0.18
N LEU A 21 6.70 7.42 0.07
CA LEU A 21 5.72 7.94 1.01
C LEU A 21 5.84 7.24 2.38
N THR A 22 6.07 5.93 2.40
CA THR A 22 6.27 5.16 3.64
C THR A 22 7.53 5.62 4.38
N GLU A 23 8.62 5.90 3.68
CA GLU A 23 9.86 6.42 4.26
C GLU A 23 9.62 7.71 5.03
N ARG A 24 8.83 8.62 4.45
CA ARG A 24 8.56 9.92 5.03
C ARG A 24 7.61 9.89 6.22
N GLU A 25 6.59 9.03 6.18
CA GLU A 25 5.46 9.12 7.12
C GLU A 25 5.36 7.93 8.08
N LEU A 26 5.79 6.74 7.66
CA LEU A 26 5.73 5.50 8.42
C LEU A 26 7.08 5.14 9.06
N ALA A 27 8.20 5.22 8.34
CA ALA A 27 9.51 4.81 8.84
C ALA A 27 9.94 5.50 10.15
N PRO A 28 9.64 6.79 10.41
CA PRO A 28 9.93 7.41 11.71
C PRO A 28 9.21 6.77 12.90
N ARG A 29 8.14 5.99 12.63
CA ARG A 29 7.38 5.22 13.63
C ARG A 29 7.82 3.77 13.71
N LEU A 30 8.60 3.28 12.75
CA LEU A 30 9.06 1.89 12.64
C LEU A 30 10.58 1.88 12.46
N PRO A 31 11.37 1.93 13.54
CA PRO A 31 12.84 1.97 13.46
C PRO A 31 13.47 0.77 12.73
N ALA A 32 12.76 -0.36 12.67
CA ALA A 32 13.21 -1.57 11.97
C ALA A 32 12.89 -1.56 10.46
N TYR A 33 12.15 -0.55 9.96
CA TYR A 33 11.74 -0.47 8.56
C TYR A 33 12.83 0.22 7.73
N ASP A 34 13.66 -0.57 7.04
CA ASP A 34 14.64 -0.07 6.07
C ASP A 34 14.04 -0.04 4.66
N VAL A 35 13.75 1.18 4.19
CA VAL A 35 13.15 1.44 2.89
C VAL A 35 14.05 0.97 1.75
N ARG A 36 15.39 1.07 1.87
CA ARG A 36 16.31 0.67 0.80
C ARG A 36 16.32 -0.84 0.65
N GLN A 37 16.38 -1.55 1.78
CA GLN A 37 16.26 -3.01 1.79
C GLN A 37 14.90 -3.43 1.21
N ARG A 38 13.82 -2.76 1.62
CA ARG A 38 12.47 -3.06 1.14
C ARG A 38 12.29 -2.82 -0.36
N LEU A 39 12.86 -1.73 -0.89
CA LEU A 39 12.87 -1.43 -2.32
C LEU A 39 13.53 -2.54 -3.13
N SER A 40 14.68 -3.03 -2.66
CA SER A 40 15.38 -4.14 -3.31
C SER A 40 14.53 -5.42 -3.34
N GLN A 41 13.81 -5.72 -2.26
CA GLN A 41 12.91 -6.88 -2.19
C GLN A 41 11.74 -6.73 -3.16
N VAL A 42 11.06 -5.59 -3.14
CA VAL A 42 9.90 -5.34 -4.02
C VAL A 42 10.30 -5.41 -5.49
N ARG A 43 11.45 -4.86 -5.87
CA ARG A 43 11.97 -4.98 -7.24
C ARG A 43 12.19 -6.45 -7.62
N SER A 44 12.82 -7.23 -6.75
CA SER A 44 13.03 -8.66 -6.98
C SER A 44 11.72 -9.45 -7.08
N GLU A 45 10.73 -9.18 -6.21
CA GLU A 45 9.41 -9.82 -6.25
C GLU A 45 8.70 -9.50 -7.58
N ILE A 46 8.71 -8.24 -8.02
CA ILE A 46 8.09 -7.84 -9.29
C ILE A 46 8.79 -8.50 -10.48
N GLU A 47 10.12 -8.57 -10.48
CA GLU A 47 10.89 -9.22 -11.55
C GLU A 47 10.62 -10.73 -11.64
N GLN A 48 10.40 -11.41 -10.51
CA GLN A 48 10.24 -12.87 -10.45
C GLN A 48 8.78 -13.32 -10.59
N GLU A 49 7.86 -12.62 -9.94
CA GLU A 49 6.45 -13.03 -9.79
C GLU A 49 5.48 -12.12 -10.57
N GLY A 50 5.98 -11.01 -11.14
CA GLY A 50 5.16 -10.01 -11.82
C GLY A 50 4.36 -9.11 -10.86
N THR A 51 4.51 -9.30 -9.56
CA THR A 51 3.84 -8.51 -8.51
C THR A 51 4.66 -8.55 -7.22
N TYR A 52 4.18 -7.88 -6.17
CA TYR A 52 4.79 -7.92 -4.84
C TYR A 52 3.71 -7.92 -3.77
N ARG A 53 4.08 -8.32 -2.54
CA ARG A 53 3.13 -8.34 -1.43
C ARG A 53 3.53 -7.33 -0.36
N HIS A 54 2.59 -6.46 0.02
CA HIS A 54 2.78 -5.56 1.13
C HIS A 54 2.96 -6.27 2.48
N THR A 55 3.77 -5.70 3.36
CA THR A 55 3.79 -6.05 4.79
C THR A 55 2.50 -5.61 5.49
N GLU A 56 2.25 -6.08 6.71
CA GLU A 56 1.06 -5.64 7.47
C GLU A 56 1.10 -4.13 7.78
N ASP A 57 2.28 -3.60 8.12
CA ASP A 57 2.46 -2.17 8.36
C ASP A 57 2.22 -1.33 7.09
N GLU A 58 2.72 -1.79 5.94
CA GLU A 58 2.48 -1.16 4.64
C GLU A 58 0.99 -1.18 4.28
N LEU A 59 0.28 -2.28 4.54
CA LEU A 59 -1.16 -2.37 4.32
C LEU A 59 -1.92 -1.36 5.17
N LEU A 60 -1.63 -1.32 6.48
CA LEU A 60 -2.29 -0.42 7.41
C LEU A 60 -2.07 1.02 6.97
N PHE A 61 -0.83 1.38 6.68
CA PHE A 61 -0.46 2.69 6.20
C PHE A 61 -1.14 3.05 4.87
N GLY A 62 -1.14 2.13 3.91
CA GLY A 62 -1.80 2.31 2.61
C GLY A 62 -3.30 2.56 2.76
N ALA A 63 -3.99 1.77 3.59
CA ALA A 63 -5.42 1.94 3.87
C ALA A 63 -5.72 3.29 4.55
N GLN A 64 -4.88 3.68 5.53
CA GLN A 64 -4.95 4.97 6.22
C GLN A 64 -4.80 6.14 5.25
N VAL A 65 -3.80 6.10 4.37
CA VAL A 65 -3.55 7.12 3.35
C VAL A 65 -4.67 7.16 2.32
N ALA A 66 -5.17 6.01 1.87
CA ALA A 66 -6.29 5.94 0.93
C ALA A 66 -7.55 6.60 1.50
N TRP A 67 -7.88 6.32 2.77
CA TRP A 67 -9.00 6.97 3.44
C TRP A 67 -8.77 8.48 3.63
N ARG A 68 -7.57 8.89 4.07
CA ARG A 68 -7.16 10.30 4.18
C ARG A 68 -7.31 11.05 2.85
N ASN A 69 -6.99 10.40 1.74
CA ASN A 69 -6.99 11.02 0.41
C ASN A 69 -8.34 10.91 -0.30
N SER A 70 -9.33 10.26 0.31
CA SER A 70 -10.70 10.20 -0.23
C SER A 70 -11.38 11.56 -0.15
N ASN A 71 -11.44 12.25 -1.29
CA ASN A 71 -12.08 13.57 -1.40
C ASN A 71 -13.58 13.56 -1.09
N ARG A 72 -14.23 12.40 -1.15
CA ARG A 72 -15.66 12.20 -0.88
C ARG A 72 -15.98 11.84 0.57
N CYS A 73 -14.98 11.60 1.43
CA CYS A 73 -15.22 11.27 2.83
C CYS A 73 -15.13 12.51 3.73
N LEU A 74 -16.27 12.97 4.27
CA LEU A 74 -16.31 14.06 5.25
C LEU A 74 -15.67 13.65 6.60
N GLY A 75 -15.84 12.39 7.00
CA GLY A 75 -15.37 11.84 8.27
C GLY A 75 -13.92 11.35 8.29
N ARG A 76 -13.02 11.94 7.49
CA ARG A 76 -11.63 11.46 7.33
C ARG A 76 -10.62 11.99 8.37
N LEU A 77 -11.05 12.82 9.32
CA LEU A 77 -10.16 13.35 10.37
C LEU A 77 -9.50 12.25 11.24
N PRO A 78 -10.21 11.21 11.71
CA PRO A 78 -9.61 10.15 12.52
C PRO A 78 -8.90 9.07 11.67
N TRP A 79 -8.37 9.42 10.49
CA TRP A 79 -7.78 8.45 9.56
C TRP A 79 -6.66 7.59 10.18
N ARG A 80 -5.90 8.12 11.15
CA ARG A 80 -4.84 7.38 11.86
C ARG A 80 -5.35 6.33 12.86
N SER A 81 -6.63 6.38 13.21
CA SER A 81 -7.27 5.43 14.11
C SER A 81 -7.87 4.24 13.37
N LEU A 82 -7.66 4.14 12.05
CA LEU A 82 -8.11 3.01 11.26
C LEU A 82 -7.48 1.71 11.77
N GLN A 83 -8.31 0.69 11.97
CA GLN A 83 -7.89 -0.69 12.18
C GLN A 83 -8.14 -1.47 10.89
N ILE A 84 -7.21 -2.38 10.55
CA ILE A 84 -7.36 -3.27 9.40
C ILE A 84 -7.60 -4.71 9.87
N LEU A 85 -8.42 -5.43 9.11
CA LEU A 85 -8.56 -6.89 9.20
C LEU A 85 -7.92 -7.48 7.94
N ASP A 86 -6.78 -8.16 8.07
CA ASP A 86 -6.08 -8.76 6.93
C ASP A 86 -6.63 -10.16 6.61
N TYR A 87 -7.39 -10.24 5.52
CA TYR A 87 -7.95 -11.49 4.99
C TYR A 87 -7.38 -11.87 3.61
N ARG A 88 -6.19 -11.37 3.24
CA ARG A 88 -5.56 -11.66 1.93
C ARG A 88 -5.23 -13.14 1.70
N SER A 89 -5.25 -13.97 2.75
CA SER A 89 -5.05 -15.43 2.65
C SER A 89 -6.35 -16.21 2.43
N LYS A 90 -7.52 -15.57 2.51
CA LYS A 90 -8.81 -16.24 2.31
C LYS A 90 -9.08 -16.39 0.82
N SER A 91 -9.42 -17.61 0.41
CA SER A 91 -9.58 -17.98 -1.00
C SER A 91 -10.95 -18.60 -1.33
N SER A 92 -11.86 -18.72 -0.36
CA SER A 92 -13.23 -19.20 -0.59
C SER A 92 -14.27 -18.22 -0.06
N PRO A 93 -15.43 -18.08 -0.74
CA PRO A 93 -16.55 -17.27 -0.24
C PRO A 93 -16.95 -17.64 1.19
N GLU A 94 -16.97 -18.93 1.53
CA GLU A 94 -17.32 -19.42 2.86
C GLU A 94 -16.30 -18.97 3.91
N SER A 95 -15.01 -19.00 3.58
CA SER A 95 -13.97 -18.53 4.49
C SER A 95 -14.01 -17.02 4.69
N VAL A 96 -14.38 -16.26 3.66
CA VAL A 96 -14.59 -14.81 3.78
C VAL A 96 -15.80 -14.55 4.68
N PHE A 97 -16.93 -15.22 4.42
CA PHE A 97 -18.16 -15.07 5.20
C PHE A 97 -17.95 -15.35 6.69
N ARG A 98 -17.19 -16.40 7.05
CA ARG A 98 -16.87 -16.72 8.45
C ARG A 98 -15.95 -15.72 9.15
N SER A 99 -15.37 -14.77 8.41
CA SER A 99 -14.44 -13.78 8.93
C SER A 99 -15.10 -12.38 9.08
N LEU A 100 -16.37 -12.23 8.70
CA LEU A 100 -17.18 -11.01 8.86
C LEU A 100 -17.84 -10.97 10.24
#